data_AF-A0A2G6QP94-F1
#
_entry.id   AF-A0A2G6QP94-F1
#
_cell.length_a   1.000
_cell.length_b   1.000
_cell.length_c   1.000
_cell.angle_alpha   90.00
_cell.angle_beta   90.00
_cell.angle_gamma   90.00
#
_symmetry.space_group_name_H-M   'P 1'
#
loop_
_entity.id
_entity.type
_entity.pdbx_description
1 polymer ?
#
loop_
_entity_poly.entity_id
_entity_poly.type
_entity_poly.pdbx_seq_one_letter_code
_entity_poly.pdbx_strand_id
1 'polypeptide(L)'
;MSSKIKNFFKTKKTIKKIKKENKDLPYAEKLVADTCRWVNLYWSGQKRNFLIHKIDFIELLISGRFPNVLYRLTKGLTEILNEDTPEIPEVELKKMADEEEIFMQELVKRSLVEPTYKELEEATKKQLKYLEDDAIFFKTIIPEDFTKDLFLWYVKNWEETLKKKSDDVILNASGELLNTGNLDQATTLKI
;
A
#
# COMPACT_ATOMS: atom_id res chain seq x y z
N MET A 1 13.19 -1.58 -33.26
CA MET A 1 12.38 -2.41 -32.34
C MET A 1 12.51 -1.84 -30.92
N SER A 2 11.44 -1.22 -30.42
CA SER A 2 11.44 -0.35 -29.23
C SER A 2 12.02 -1.01 -27.97
N SER A 3 12.89 -0.28 -27.24
CA SER A 3 13.49 -0.70 -25.96
C SER A 3 12.46 -1.13 -24.92
N LYS A 4 11.24 -0.59 -24.99
CA LYS A 4 10.12 -0.94 -24.10
C LYS A 4 9.67 -2.40 -24.27
N ILE A 5 9.67 -2.92 -25.50
CA ILE A 5 9.26 -4.29 -25.81
C ILE A 5 10.30 -5.30 -25.30
N LYS A 6 11.60 -5.00 -25.47
CA LYS A 6 12.68 -5.84 -24.94
C LYS A 6 12.68 -5.89 -23.40
N ASN A 7 12.37 -4.78 -22.74
CA ASN A 7 12.23 -4.73 -21.29
C ASN A 7 11.01 -5.54 -20.81
N PHE A 8 9.87 -5.46 -21.49
CA PHE A 8 8.69 -6.26 -21.16
C PHE A 8 8.96 -7.77 -21.19
N PHE A 9 9.66 -8.28 -22.21
CA PHE A 9 10.04 -9.70 -22.28
C PHE A 9 11.08 -10.11 -21.21
N LYS A 10 12.00 -9.22 -20.84
CA LYS A 10 12.93 -9.44 -19.73
C LYS A 10 12.19 -9.50 -18.39
N THR A 11 11.32 -8.53 -18.10
CA THR A 11 10.49 -8.50 -16.89
C THR A 11 9.58 -9.72 -16.81
N LYS A 12 8.96 -10.14 -17.91
CA LYS A 12 8.13 -11.35 -17.97
C LYS A 12 8.94 -12.62 -17.72
N LYS A 13 10.20 -12.70 -18.19
CA LYS A 13 11.13 -13.81 -17.86
C LYS A 13 11.54 -13.79 -16.39
N THR A 14 11.83 -12.62 -15.80
CA THR A 14 12.19 -12.48 -14.38
C THR A 14 11.01 -12.85 -13.48
N ILE A 15 9.79 -12.39 -13.78
CA ILE A 15 8.57 -12.78 -13.06
C ILE A 15 8.30 -14.28 -13.20
N LYS A 16 8.54 -14.87 -14.38
CA LYS A 16 8.40 -16.31 -14.58
C LYS A 16 9.48 -17.10 -13.85
N LYS A 17 10.67 -16.53 -13.65
CA LYS A 17 11.77 -17.11 -12.87
C LYS A 17 11.46 -17.06 -11.36
N ILE A 18 11.00 -15.91 -10.85
CA ILE A 18 10.53 -15.75 -9.47
C ILE A 18 9.33 -16.67 -9.19
N LYS A 19 8.34 -16.77 -10.11
CA LYS A 19 7.22 -17.72 -10.00
C LYS A 19 7.65 -19.19 -10.08
N LYS A 20 8.80 -19.50 -10.67
CA LYS A 20 9.33 -20.86 -10.80
C LYS A 20 10.23 -21.23 -9.61
N GLU A 21 11.00 -20.27 -9.08
CA GLU A 21 11.78 -20.41 -7.84
C GLU A 21 10.86 -20.52 -6.61
N ASN A 22 9.70 -19.85 -6.62
CA ASN A 22 8.70 -19.95 -5.54
C ASN A 22 7.81 -21.19 -5.61
N LYS A 23 7.95 -22.08 -6.60
CA LYS A 23 7.12 -23.29 -6.69
C LYS A 23 7.52 -24.37 -5.67
N ASP A 24 8.78 -24.37 -5.23
CA ASP A 24 9.34 -25.41 -4.36
C ASP A 24 9.54 -24.95 -2.90
N LEU A 25 9.19 -23.70 -2.58
CA LEU A 25 9.24 -23.21 -1.20
C LEU A 25 8.21 -23.98 -0.34
N PRO A 26 8.58 -24.36 0.90
CA PRO A 26 7.64 -24.86 1.91
C PRO A 26 6.43 -23.93 2.04
N TYR A 27 5.27 -24.48 2.37
CA TYR A 27 4.01 -23.73 2.44
C TYR A 27 4.10 -22.46 3.31
N ALA A 28 4.83 -22.52 4.42
CA ALA A 28 5.07 -21.37 5.30
C ALA A 28 5.82 -20.23 4.58
N GLU A 29 6.84 -20.53 3.78
CA GLU A 29 7.61 -19.52 3.05
C GLU A 29 6.81 -18.90 1.89
N LYS A 30 5.93 -19.69 1.25
CA LYS A 30 4.95 -19.17 0.29
C LYS A 30 3.95 -18.23 0.95
N LEU A 31 3.42 -18.60 2.12
CA LEU A 31 2.53 -17.73 2.89
C LEU A 31 3.23 -16.42 3.25
N VAL A 32 4.47 -16.46 3.75
CA VAL A 32 5.25 -15.24 4.07
C VAL A 32 5.47 -14.37 2.82
N ALA A 33 5.78 -14.96 1.66
CA ALA A 33 5.92 -14.21 0.40
C ALA A 33 4.58 -13.58 -0.06
N ASP A 34 3.47 -14.23 0.25
CA ASP A 34 2.12 -13.75 -0.07
C ASP A 34 1.64 -12.68 0.92
N THR A 35 2.05 -12.72 2.19
CA THR A 35 1.60 -11.78 3.23
C THR A 35 2.60 -10.67 3.55
N CYS A 36 3.86 -10.76 3.11
CA CYS A 36 4.90 -9.79 3.45
C CYS A 36 5.64 -9.28 2.20
N ARG A 37 6.33 -8.13 2.34
CA ARG A 37 7.23 -7.59 1.32
C ARG A 37 8.43 -6.90 1.96
N TRP A 38 9.58 -7.08 1.32
CA TRP A 38 10.74 -6.24 1.55
C TRP A 38 10.53 -4.87 0.91
N VAL A 39 10.68 -3.82 1.71
CA VAL A 39 10.53 -2.43 1.28
C VAL A 39 11.72 -1.63 1.77
N ASN A 40 12.21 -0.74 0.93
CA ASN A 40 13.30 0.16 1.27
C ASN A 40 12.72 1.49 1.73
N LEU A 41 12.77 1.74 3.05
CA LEU A 41 12.19 2.89 3.72
C LEU A 41 13.27 3.76 4.36
N TYR A 42 12.99 5.06 4.50
CA TYR A 42 13.84 5.94 5.29
C TYR A 42 13.77 5.62 6.80
N TRP A 43 14.91 5.76 7.47
CA TRP A 43 15.05 5.67 8.92
C TRP A 43 16.10 6.68 9.36
N SER A 44 15.66 7.80 9.93
CA SER A 44 16.55 8.88 10.41
C SER A 44 17.52 9.36 9.31
N GLY A 45 17.00 9.58 8.10
CA GLY A 45 17.73 10.07 6.93
C GLY A 45 18.42 8.99 6.09
N GLN A 46 18.42 7.73 6.52
CA GLN A 46 19.06 6.62 5.79
C GLN A 46 18.06 5.61 5.26
N LYS A 47 18.26 5.14 4.03
CA LYS A 47 17.45 4.08 3.43
C LYS A 47 17.84 2.70 3.96
N ARG A 48 16.87 1.96 4.50
CA ARG A 48 17.04 0.61 5.06
C ARG A 48 15.94 -0.33 4.56
N ASN A 49 16.26 -1.61 4.48
CA ASN A 49 15.30 -2.64 4.09
C ASN A 49 14.51 -3.11 5.32
N PHE A 50 13.19 -3.06 5.22
CA PHE A 50 12.26 -3.55 6.23
C PHE A 50 11.38 -4.64 5.61
N LEU A 51 11.12 -5.69 6.38
CA LEU A 51 10.07 -6.64 6.03
C LEU A 51 8.77 -6.14 6.63
N ILE A 52 7.80 -5.84 5.76
CA ILE A 52 6.49 -5.34 6.16
C ILE A 52 5.36 -6.26 5.71
N HIS A 53 4.28 -6.33 6.48
CA HIS A 53 3.05 -7.00 6.09
C HIS A 53 2.35 -6.27 4.93
N LYS A 54 1.66 -7.02 4.08
CA LYS A 54 0.65 -6.48 3.17
C LYS A 54 -0.66 -6.40 3.93
N ILE A 55 -0.86 -5.31 4.67
CA ILE A 55 -2.12 -5.09 5.39
C ILE A 55 -3.20 -4.59 4.43
N ASP A 56 -4.47 -4.75 4.83
CA ASP A 56 -5.58 -4.03 4.18
C ASP A 56 -5.56 -2.57 4.63
N PHE A 57 -4.79 -1.77 3.90
CA PHE A 57 -4.63 -0.34 4.17
C PHE A 57 -5.95 0.43 4.07
N ILE A 58 -6.85 -0.01 3.18
CA ILE A 58 -8.14 0.64 2.98
C ILE A 58 -9.06 0.33 4.13
N GLU A 59 -9.13 -0.92 4.57
CA GLU A 59 -9.85 -1.27 5.79
C GLU A 59 -9.38 -0.41 6.97
N LEU A 60 -8.07 -0.25 7.17
CA LEU A 60 -7.54 0.59 8.23
C LEU A 60 -8.02 2.05 8.10
N LEU A 61 -7.95 2.61 6.88
CA LEU A 61 -8.32 4.00 6.61
C LEU A 61 -9.83 4.26 6.75
N ILE A 62 -10.68 3.32 6.31
CA ILE A 62 -12.14 3.49 6.29
C ILE A 62 -12.84 2.89 7.50
N SER A 63 -12.11 2.33 8.46
CA SER A 63 -12.64 1.64 9.67
C SER A 63 -13.53 2.50 10.59
N GLY A 64 -13.85 3.74 10.20
CA GLY A 64 -14.65 4.69 10.99
C GLY A 64 -13.90 5.27 12.19
N ARG A 65 -12.70 4.78 12.48
CA ARG A 65 -11.87 5.22 13.61
C ARG A 65 -11.09 6.51 13.34
N PHE A 66 -10.88 6.85 12.07
CA PHE A 66 -10.02 7.97 11.64
C PHE A 66 -10.71 8.87 10.60
N PRO A 67 -11.92 9.41 10.90
CA PRO A 67 -12.68 10.21 9.96
C PRO A 67 -11.91 11.46 9.49
N ASN A 68 -11.09 12.07 10.34
CA ASN A 68 -10.34 13.27 9.99
C ASN A 68 -9.13 12.96 9.10
N VAL A 69 -8.52 11.79 9.25
CA VAL A 69 -7.45 11.30 8.36
C VAL A 69 -7.97 11.04 6.95
N LEU A 70 -9.12 10.37 6.86
CA LEU A 70 -9.80 10.14 5.58
C LEU A 70 -10.17 11.47 4.92
N TYR A 71 -10.75 12.40 5.68
CA TYR A 71 -11.12 13.71 5.18
C TYR A 71 -9.91 14.49 4.64
N ARG A 72 -8.77 14.48 5.35
CA ARG A 72 -7.53 15.14 4.90
C ARG A 72 -7.00 14.53 3.60
N LEU A 73 -7.06 13.21 3.45
CA LEU A 73 -6.67 12.55 2.21
C LEU A 73 -7.59 12.94 1.05
N THR A 74 -8.91 12.94 1.27
CA THR A 74 -9.86 13.39 0.24
C THR A 74 -9.65 14.85 -0.11
N LYS A 75 -9.35 15.71 0.87
CA LYS A 75 -9.04 17.13 0.66
C LYS A 75 -7.79 17.32 -0.18
N GLY A 76 -6.70 16.59 0.14
CA GLY A 76 -5.48 16.66 -0.66
C GLY A 76 -5.70 16.21 -2.10
N LEU A 77 -6.59 15.23 -2.33
CA LEU A 77 -6.98 14.82 -3.68
C LEU A 77 -7.79 15.91 -4.40
N THR A 78 -8.79 16.50 -3.75
CA THR A 78 -9.60 17.57 -4.36
C THR A 78 -8.80 18.84 -4.65
N GLU A 79 -7.83 19.19 -3.78
CA GLU A 79 -6.89 20.29 -4.02
C GLU A 79 -6.03 20.04 -5.27
N ILE A 80 -5.53 18.81 -5.45
CA ILE A 80 -4.79 18.42 -6.67
C ILE A 80 -5.68 18.50 -7.91
N LEU A 81 -6.98 18.21 -7.76
CA LEU A 81 -7.97 18.26 -8.83
C LEU A 81 -8.51 19.67 -9.11
N ASN A 82 -8.04 20.70 -8.38
CA ASN A 82 -8.55 22.08 -8.41
C ASN A 82 -10.06 22.19 -8.14
N GLU A 83 -10.59 21.35 -7.26
CA GLU A 83 -11.98 21.42 -6.80
C GLU A 83 -12.09 22.25 -5.52
N ASP A 84 -13.20 22.99 -5.37
CA ASP A 84 -13.46 23.81 -4.20
C ASP A 84 -13.63 22.94 -2.95
N THR A 85 -12.76 23.15 -1.95
CA THR A 85 -12.81 22.45 -0.68
C THR A 85 -13.36 23.34 0.43
N PRO A 86 -14.29 22.85 1.28
CA PRO A 86 -14.75 23.61 2.43
C PRO A 86 -13.61 23.87 3.44
N GLU A 87 -13.64 25.07 4.04
CA GLU A 87 -12.69 25.46 5.10
C GLU A 87 -12.92 24.66 6.38
N ILE A 88 -11.82 24.38 7.10
CA ILE A 88 -11.80 23.56 8.32
C ILE A 88 -11.61 24.49 9.53
N PRO A 89 -12.51 24.47 10.53
CA PRO A 89 -12.31 25.17 11.81
C PRO A 89 -11.05 24.71 12.56
N GLU A 90 -10.39 25.62 13.28
CA GLU A 90 -9.14 25.35 14.01
C GLU A 90 -9.25 24.23 15.08
N VAL A 91 -10.40 24.11 15.74
CA VAL A 91 -10.69 23.06 16.72
C VAL A 91 -10.66 21.65 16.09
N GLU A 92 -10.94 21.56 14.80
CA GLU A 92 -10.91 20.30 14.05
C GLU A 92 -9.48 19.94 13.62
N LEU A 93 -8.58 20.92 13.47
CA LEU A 93 -7.17 20.69 13.13
C LEU A 93 -6.42 19.94 14.23
N LYS A 94 -6.66 20.27 15.50
CA LYS A 94 -6.03 19.56 16.63
C LYS A 94 -6.50 18.11 16.71
N LYS A 95 -7.82 17.88 16.59
CA LYS A 95 -8.38 16.53 16.57
C LYS A 95 -7.85 15.71 15.38
N MET A 96 -7.70 16.36 14.23
CA MET A 96 -7.12 15.74 13.04
C MET A 96 -5.67 15.32 13.28
N ALA A 97 -4.85 16.16 13.91
CA ALA A 97 -3.46 15.82 14.22
C ALA A 97 -3.35 14.63 15.19
N ASP A 98 -4.19 14.60 16.23
CA ASP A 98 -4.23 13.49 17.20
C ASP A 98 -4.67 12.18 16.51
N GLU A 99 -5.68 12.22 15.64
CA GLU A 99 -6.09 11.05 14.85
C GLU A 99 -5.01 10.57 13.88
N GLU A 100 -4.29 11.49 13.24
CA GLU A 100 -3.20 11.16 12.32
C GLU A 100 -2.07 10.42 13.03
N GLU A 101 -1.72 10.86 14.25
CA GLU A 101 -0.72 10.21 15.07
C GLU A 101 -1.13 8.76 15.42
N ILE A 102 -2.37 8.58 15.90
CA ILE A 102 -2.89 7.26 16.27
C ILE A 102 -2.95 6.36 15.03
N PHE A 103 -3.39 6.90 13.90
CA PHE A 103 -3.43 6.18 12.63
C PHE A 103 -2.03 5.71 12.20
N MET A 104 -1.03 6.59 12.26
CA MET A 104 0.35 6.24 11.93
C MET A 104 0.92 5.18 12.87
N GLN A 105 0.60 5.27 14.16
CA GLN A 105 1.01 4.26 15.13
C GLN A 105 0.42 2.89 14.83
N GLU A 106 -0.88 2.82 14.55
CA GLU A 106 -1.57 1.59 14.13
C GLU A 106 -1.00 1.04 12.82
N LEU A 107 -0.73 1.91 11.85
CA LEU A 107 -0.13 1.54 10.57
C LEU A 107 1.22 0.86 10.80
N VAL A 108 2.10 1.46 11.59
CA VAL A 108 3.42 0.89 11.91
C VAL A 108 3.29 -0.43 12.67
N LYS A 109 2.44 -0.48 13.70
CA LYS A 109 2.18 -1.69 14.52
C LYS A 109 1.75 -2.88 13.66
N ARG A 110 0.85 -2.66 12.69
CA ARG A 110 0.35 -3.71 11.80
C ARG A 110 1.32 -4.03 10.65
N SER A 111 2.24 -3.13 10.34
CA SER A 111 3.15 -3.29 9.21
C SER A 111 4.43 -4.03 9.58
N LEU A 112 5.05 -3.73 10.72
CA LEU A 112 6.39 -4.23 11.02
C LEU A 112 6.43 -5.74 11.34
N VAL A 113 7.16 -6.50 10.52
CA VAL A 113 7.42 -7.93 10.72
C VAL A 113 8.77 -8.16 11.37
N GLU A 114 9.82 -7.51 10.86
CA GLU A 114 11.18 -7.66 11.38
C GLU A 114 11.93 -6.32 11.36
N PRO A 115 12.35 -5.79 12.53
CA PRO A 115 11.91 -6.24 13.86
C PRO A 115 10.40 -6.05 14.01
N THR A 116 9.73 -6.89 14.79
CA THR A 116 8.34 -6.63 15.16
C THR A 116 8.25 -5.34 15.99
N TYR A 117 7.10 -4.68 15.98
CA TYR A 117 6.89 -3.49 16.83
C TYR A 117 7.21 -3.79 18.30
N LYS A 118 6.79 -4.97 18.79
CA LYS A 118 7.01 -5.40 20.17
C LYS A 118 8.49 -5.64 20.48
N GLU A 119 9.25 -6.25 19.57
CA GLU A 119 10.70 -6.44 19.76
C GLU A 119 11.43 -5.10 19.83
N LEU A 120 11.04 -4.15 18.97
CA LEU A 120 11.59 -2.80 19.00
C LEU A 120 11.26 -2.11 20.32
N GLU A 121 10.01 -2.18 20.76
CA GLU A 121 9.54 -1.64 22.03
C GLU A 121 10.28 -2.23 23.23
N GLU A 122 10.39 -3.55 23.32
CA GLU A 122 11.11 -4.24 24.40
C GLU A 122 12.60 -3.92 24.41
N ALA A 123 13.25 -3.89 23.25
CA ALA A 123 14.66 -3.55 23.13
C ALA A 123 14.92 -2.12 23.60
N THR A 124 14.05 -1.19 23.23
CA THR A 124 14.17 0.20 23.66
C THR A 124 13.81 0.37 25.14
N LYS A 125 12.75 -0.25 25.66
CA LYS A 125 12.42 -0.21 27.09
C LYS A 125 13.55 -0.74 27.98
N LYS A 126 14.27 -1.77 27.52
CA LYS A 126 15.48 -2.28 28.19
C LYS A 126 16.61 -1.25 28.23
N GLN A 127 16.78 -0.45 27.17
CA GLN A 127 17.84 0.56 27.07
C GLN A 127 17.46 1.91 27.71
N LEU A 128 16.19 2.28 27.66
CA LEU A 128 15.64 3.58 28.06
C LEU A 128 14.46 3.34 29.02
N LYS A 129 14.80 3.13 30.30
CA LYS A 129 13.86 2.75 31.37
C LYS A 129 12.72 3.75 31.65
N TYR A 130 12.75 4.95 31.09
CA TYR A 130 11.74 5.99 31.28
C TYR A 130 10.61 5.97 30.24
N LEU A 131 10.70 5.12 29.22
CA LEU A 131 9.67 4.98 28.18
C LEU A 131 8.64 3.93 28.61
N GLU A 132 7.69 4.30 29.46
CA GLU A 132 6.64 3.38 29.91
C GLU A 132 5.42 3.37 28.98
N ASP A 133 5.15 4.49 28.28
CA ASP A 133 3.98 4.71 27.43
C ASP A 133 4.28 4.50 25.93
N ASP A 134 3.37 3.79 25.26
CA ASP A 134 3.34 3.53 23.81
C ASP A 134 3.39 4.80 22.95
N ALA A 135 2.65 5.85 23.33
CA ALA A 135 2.61 7.10 22.58
C ALA A 135 3.96 7.83 22.68
N ILE A 136 4.57 7.80 23.86
CA ILE A 136 5.90 8.38 24.11
C ILE A 136 6.96 7.58 23.37
N PHE A 137 6.89 6.25 23.38
CA PHE A 137 7.77 5.38 22.61
C PHE A 137 7.69 5.71 21.12
N PHE A 138 6.48 5.75 20.54
CA PHE A 138 6.29 5.98 19.11
C PHE A 138 6.93 7.29 18.65
N LYS A 139 6.65 8.40 19.35
CA LYS A 139 7.20 9.73 19.07
C LYS A 139 8.72 9.82 19.26
N THR A 140 9.26 9.06 20.19
CA THR A 140 10.70 9.15 20.56
C THR A 140 11.57 8.25 19.69
N ILE A 141 11.05 7.08 19.28
CA ILE A 141 11.85 6.02 18.68
C ILE A 141 11.57 5.84 17.20
N ILE A 142 10.32 5.98 16.76
CA ILE A 142 9.97 5.80 15.35
C ILE A 142 10.21 7.13 14.62
N PRO A 143 11.15 7.18 13.66
CA PRO A 143 11.45 8.40 12.94
C PRO A 143 10.26 8.88 12.09
N GLU A 144 10.05 10.20 12.01
CA GLU A 144 8.96 10.79 11.23
C GLU A 144 9.11 10.53 9.71
N ASP A 145 10.34 10.47 9.21
CA ASP A 145 10.61 10.13 7.82
C ASP A 145 10.23 8.68 7.49
N PHE A 146 10.42 7.76 8.44
CA PHE A 146 9.96 6.38 8.32
C PHE A 146 8.43 6.29 8.21
N THR A 147 7.69 6.95 9.10
CA THR A 147 6.22 6.87 9.11
C THR A 147 5.61 7.45 7.83
N LYS A 148 6.14 8.57 7.36
CA LYS A 148 5.73 9.21 6.09
C LYS A 148 6.02 8.32 4.88
N ASP A 149 7.21 7.72 4.81
CA ASP A 149 7.60 6.88 3.68
C ASP A 149 6.82 5.55 3.67
N LEU A 150 6.56 4.98 4.85
CA LEU A 150 5.70 3.80 5.00
C LEU A 150 4.27 4.08 4.53
N PHE A 151 3.68 5.19 4.97
CA PHE A 151 2.36 5.63 4.52
C PHE A 151 2.30 5.79 2.99
N LEU A 152 3.27 6.51 2.43
CA LEU A 152 3.35 6.74 0.99
C LEU A 152 3.50 5.43 0.20
N TRP A 153 4.23 4.45 0.75
CA TRP A 153 4.35 3.13 0.15
C TRP A 153 3.00 2.44 0.05
N TYR A 154 2.18 2.45 1.11
CA TYR A 154 0.84 1.85 1.06
C TYR A 154 -0.09 2.54 0.08
N VAL A 155 -0.07 3.87 0.03
CA VAL A 155 -0.85 4.65 -0.95
C VAL A 155 -0.44 4.29 -2.38
N LYS A 156 0.86 4.22 -2.68
CA LYS A 156 1.36 3.83 -4.01
C LYS A 156 0.99 2.39 -4.36
N ASN A 157 1.14 1.47 -3.41
CA ASN A 157 0.80 0.07 -3.64
C ASN A 157 -0.72 -0.11 -3.89
N TRP A 158 -1.55 0.69 -3.20
CA TRP A 158 -2.99 0.74 -3.47
C TRP A 158 -3.28 1.32 -4.86
N GLU A 159 -2.67 2.44 -5.24
CA GLU A 159 -2.78 3.05 -6.57
C GLU A 159 -2.42 2.05 -7.68
N GLU A 160 -1.29 1.34 -7.54
CA GLU A 160 -0.88 0.30 -8.48
C GLU A 160 -1.89 -0.85 -8.58
N THR A 161 -2.53 -1.19 -7.46
CA THR A 161 -3.55 -2.25 -7.41
C THR A 161 -4.82 -1.80 -8.13
N LEU A 162 -5.22 -0.55 -7.97
CA LEU A 162 -6.35 0.05 -8.70
C LEU A 162 -6.08 0.12 -10.20
N LYS A 163 -4.89 0.57 -10.62
CA LYS A 163 -4.50 0.62 -12.03
C LYS A 163 -4.59 -0.76 -12.69
N LYS A 164 -4.04 -1.80 -12.04
CA LYS A 164 -4.13 -3.18 -12.55
C LYS A 164 -5.57 -3.66 -12.71
N LYS A 165 -6.42 -3.41 -11.70
CA LYS A 165 -7.85 -3.77 -11.76
C LYS A 165 -8.57 -3.02 -12.87
N SER A 166 -8.27 -1.73 -13.05
CA SER A 166 -8.83 -0.92 -14.14
C SER A 166 -8.41 -1.45 -15.51
N ASP A 167 -7.13 -1.78 -15.70
CA ASP A 167 -6.62 -2.35 -16.94
C ASP A 167 -7.29 -3.71 -17.24
N ASP A 168 -7.48 -4.55 -16.22
CA ASP A 168 -8.17 -5.84 -16.35
C ASP A 168 -9.64 -5.65 -16.78
N VAL A 169 -10.34 -4.66 -16.22
CA VAL A 169 -11.72 -4.32 -16.62
C VAL A 169 -11.78 -3.85 -18.07
N ILE A 170 -10.86 -2.98 -18.49
CA ILE A 170 -10.80 -2.47 -19.87
C ILE A 170 -10.50 -3.61 -20.85
N LEU A 171 -9.58 -4.52 -20.51
CA LEU A 171 -9.26 -5.69 -21.33
C LEU A 171 -10.43 -6.65 -21.45
N ASN A 172 -11.16 -6.91 -20.36
CA ASN A 172 -12.34 -7.77 -20.37
C ASN A 172 -13.48 -7.15 -21.20
N ALA A 173 -13.76 -5.86 -21.01
CA ALA A 173 -14.77 -5.14 -21.80
C ALA A 173 -14.42 -5.13 -23.30
N SER A 174 -13.13 -5.00 -23.64
CA SER A 174 -12.66 -5.05 -25.03
C SER A 174 -12.75 -6.46 -25.62
N GLY A 175 -12.53 -7.51 -24.83
CA GLY A 175 -12.69 -8.90 -25.24
C GLY A 175 -14.14 -9.30 -25.49
N GLU A 176 -15.08 -8.78 -24.70
CA GLU A 176 -16.52 -8.96 -24.90
C GLU A 176 -17.03 -8.24 -26.16
N LEU A 177 -16.50 -7.06 -26.46
CA LEU A 177 -16.78 -6.31 -27.70
C LEU A 177 -16.30 -7.05 -28.97
N LEU A 178 -15.18 -7.78 -28.88
CA LEU A 178 -14.68 -8.60 -30.00
C LEU A 178 -15.45 -9.92 -30.16
N ASN A 179 -15.99 -10.48 -29.08
CA ASN A 179 -16.77 -11.71 -29.13
C ASN A 179 -18.23 -11.49 -29.58
N THR A 180 -18.78 -10.29 -29.37
CA THR A 180 -20.13 -9.92 -29.86
C THR A 180 -20.15 -9.50 -31.33
N GLY A 181 -19.02 -9.04 -31.89
CA GLY A 181 -18.91 -8.69 -33.32
C GLY A 181 -18.82 -9.89 -34.29
N ASN A 182 -18.77 -11.13 -33.78
CA ASN A 182 -18.54 -12.34 -34.60
C ASN A 182 -19.76 -13.25 -34.73
N LEU A 183 -20.91 -12.88 -34.14
CA LEU A 183 -22.14 -13.69 -34.20
C LEU A 183 -23.09 -13.29 -35.36
N ASP A 184 -22.91 -12.11 -35.97
CA ASP A 184 -23.89 -11.53 -36.91
C ASP A 184 -23.63 -11.80 -38.40
N GLN A 185 -22.64 -12.62 -38.78
CA GLN A 185 -22.32 -12.86 -40.21
C GLN A 185 -22.45 -14.32 -40.70
N ALA A 186 -23.08 -15.21 -39.94
CA ALA A 186 -23.26 -16.60 -40.37
C ALA A 186 -24.73 -17.06 -40.40
N THR A 187 -25.65 -16.25 -40.93
CA THR A 187 -26.94 -16.78 -41.45
C THR A 187 -27.45 -15.95 -42.63
N THR A 188 -26.86 -16.12 -43.81
CA THR A 188 -27.54 -15.77 -45.07
C THR A 188 -28.04 -17.04 -45.74
N LEU A 189 -29.37 -17.15 -45.69
CA LEU A 189 -30.26 -18.13 -46.30
C LEU A 189 -29.84 -18.56 -47.71
N LYS A 190 -29.77 -19.88 -47.93
CA LYS A 190 -30.02 -20.47 -49.25
C LYS A 190 -31.53 -20.48 -49.47
N ILE A 191 -32.00 -19.75 -50.49
CA ILE A 191 -33.26 -20.00 -51.18
C ILE A 191 -32.88 -20.64 -52.52
#